data_AF-A0A259SI46-F1
#
_entry.id   AF-A0A259SI46-F1
#
_cell.length_a   1.000
_cell.length_b   1.000
_cell.length_c   1.000
_cell.angle_alpha   90.00
_cell.angle_beta   90.00
_cell.angle_gamma   90.00
#
_symmetry.space_group_name_H-M   'P 1'
#
loop_
_entity.id
_entity.type
_entity.pdbx_description
1 polymer ?
#
loop_
_entity_poly.entity_id
_entity_poly.type
_entity_poly.pdbx_seq_one_letter_code
_entity_poly.pdbx_strand_id
1 'polypeptide(L)'
;ALFGLAWLTDTFLGAHAKLISEGVGGLVTAAPWIFALGVFLVCVLTTSQSTATRTIVPIGLAAGIPLGLLSGMWAGAFAGIYLLPTNGSQIAAANFDTSGTTKLGTKLVDHSFFAPTLILAVTTIGFGALFGVLWGG
;
A
#
# COMPACT_ATOMS: atom_id res chain seq x y z
N ALA A 1 1.30 14.56 16.74
CA ALA A 1 0.34 13.44 16.88
C ALA A 1 0.61 12.30 15.88
N LEU A 2 0.87 12.59 14.60
CA LEU A 2 1.06 11.57 13.54
C LEU A 2 2.20 10.56 13.78
N PHE A 3 3.34 11.01 14.33
CA PHE A 3 4.49 10.14 14.65
C PHE A 3 4.16 9.02 15.66
N GLY A 4 3.28 9.29 16.64
CA GLY A 4 2.94 8.31 17.67
C GLY A 4 2.10 7.15 17.14
N LEU A 5 1.18 7.43 16.21
CA LEU A 5 0.36 6.40 15.56
C LEU A 5 1.22 5.53 14.63
N ALA A 6 2.07 6.15 13.80
CA ALA A 6 2.99 5.42 12.93
C ALA A 6 3.94 4.52 13.73
N TRP A 7 4.47 4.99 14.86
CA TRP A 7 5.35 4.21 15.73
C TRP A 7 4.62 3.04 16.42
N LEU A 8 3.38 3.24 16.87
CA LEU A 8 2.55 2.17 17.42
C LEU A 8 2.27 1.08 16.39
N THR A 9 1.92 1.47 15.16
CA THR A 9 1.68 0.51 14.07
C THR A 9 2.96 -0.26 13.73
N ASP A 10 4.11 0.40 13.63
CA ASP A 10 5.40 -0.24 13.35
C ASP A 10 5.80 -1.24 14.46
N THR A 11 5.60 -0.85 15.72
CA THR A 11 5.88 -1.72 16.90
C THR A 11 4.96 -2.93 16.94
N PHE A 12 3.66 -2.75 16.66
CA PHE A 12 2.69 -3.84 16.60
C PHE A 12 3.01 -4.83 15.47
N LEU A 13 3.29 -4.31 14.27
CA LEU A 13 3.67 -5.14 13.11
C LEU A 13 4.96 -5.91 13.38
N GLY A 14 5.96 -5.28 14.01
CA GLY A 14 7.20 -5.95 14.43
C GLY A 14 6.96 -7.07 15.44
N ALA A 15 6.16 -6.82 16.47
CA ALA A 15 5.87 -7.82 17.52
C ALA A 15 5.11 -9.06 17.00
N HIS A 16 4.31 -8.89 15.95
CA HIS A 16 3.48 -9.96 15.38
C HIS A 16 3.96 -10.46 14.02
N ALA A 17 5.17 -10.07 13.58
CA ALA A 17 5.69 -10.38 12.25
C ALA A 17 5.62 -11.87 11.89
N LYS A 18 5.92 -12.77 12.85
CA LYS A 18 5.87 -14.23 12.65
C LYS A 18 4.45 -14.74 12.40
N LEU A 19 3.48 -14.29 13.21
CA LEU A 19 2.07 -14.66 13.07
C LEU A 19 1.49 -14.14 11.75
N ILE A 20 1.87 -12.91 11.37
CA ILE A 20 1.52 -12.33 10.08
C ILE A 20 2.15 -13.16 8.94
N SER A 21 3.44 -13.51 9.02
CA SER A 21 4.10 -14.27 7.96
C SER A 21 3.55 -15.69 7.79
N GLU A 22 3.23 -16.38 8.89
CA GLU A 22 2.70 -17.75 8.85
C GLU A 22 1.24 -17.79 8.38
N GLY A 23 0.41 -16.84 8.81
CA GLY A 23 -0.99 -16.74 8.37
C GLY A 23 -1.12 -16.24 6.92
N VAL A 24 -0.31 -15.25 6.53
CA VAL A 24 -0.33 -14.68 5.18
C VAL A 24 0.38 -15.58 4.17
N GLY A 25 1.40 -16.34 4.58
CA GLY A 25 2.14 -17.24 3.69
C GLY A 25 1.25 -18.27 3.02
N GLY A 26 0.34 -18.93 3.76
CA GLY A 26 -0.61 -19.90 3.18
C GLY A 26 -1.61 -19.26 2.20
N LEU A 27 -2.04 -18.03 2.48
CA LEU A 27 -2.96 -17.28 1.63
C LEU A 27 -2.28 -16.77 0.36
N VAL A 28 -1.03 -16.30 0.46
CA VAL A 28 -0.24 -15.81 -0.67
C VAL A 28 0.10 -16.93 -1.65
N THR A 29 0.40 -18.14 -1.15
CA THR A 29 0.61 -19.31 -2.01
C THR A 29 -0.65 -19.67 -2.80
N ALA A 30 -1.84 -19.52 -2.20
CA ALA A 30 -3.11 -19.78 -2.87
C ALA A 30 -3.54 -18.63 -3.81
N ALA A 31 -3.21 -17.39 -3.45
CA ALA A 31 -3.64 -16.18 -4.14
C ALA A 31 -2.56 -15.09 -4.05
N PRO A 32 -1.61 -15.03 -5.01
CA PRO A 32 -0.48 -14.11 -4.98
C PRO A 32 -0.87 -12.62 -4.90
N TRP A 33 -2.05 -12.23 -5.39
CA TRP A 33 -2.55 -10.86 -5.32
C TRP A 33 -2.81 -10.36 -3.87
N ILE A 34 -2.95 -11.28 -2.91
CA ILE A 34 -3.09 -10.94 -1.48
C ILE A 34 -1.84 -10.20 -0.97
N PHE A 35 -0.68 -10.47 -1.56
CA PHE A 35 0.54 -9.70 -1.29
C PHE A 35 0.34 -8.20 -1.57
N ALA A 36 -0.21 -7.88 -2.74
CA ALA A 36 -0.43 -6.48 -3.15
C ALA A 36 -1.42 -5.79 -2.19
N LEU A 37 -2.48 -6.51 -1.79
CA LEU A 37 -3.43 -6.01 -0.81
C LEU A 37 -2.77 -5.76 0.55
N GLY A 38 -1.88 -6.66 0.99
CA GLY A 38 -1.12 -6.50 2.24
C GLY A 38 -0.24 -5.25 2.23
N VAL A 39 0.53 -5.04 1.15
CA VAL A 39 1.34 -3.82 0.97
C VAL A 39 0.44 -2.58 0.99
N PHE A 40 -0.67 -2.62 0.26
CA PHE A 40 -1.60 -1.50 0.16
C PHE A 40 -2.21 -1.13 1.51
N LEU A 41 -2.68 -2.11 2.28
CA LEU A 41 -3.25 -1.88 3.61
C LEU A 41 -2.21 -1.34 4.60
N VAL A 42 -0.97 -1.86 4.58
CA VAL A 42 0.08 -1.28 5.44
C VAL A 42 0.41 0.16 5.02
N CYS A 43 0.43 0.47 3.73
CA CYS A 43 0.56 1.84 3.25
C CYS A 43 -0.58 2.74 3.74
N VAL A 44 -1.83 2.26 3.71
CA VAL A 44 -3.00 3.00 4.24
C VAL A 44 -2.83 3.30 5.73
N LEU A 45 -2.47 2.29 6.52
CA LEU A 45 -2.39 2.40 7.97
C LEU A 45 -1.20 3.25 8.45
N THR A 46 -0.07 3.15 7.76
CA THR A 46 1.19 3.79 8.18
C THR A 46 1.48 5.08 7.44
N THR A 47 0.74 5.35 6.35
CA THR A 47 1.06 6.43 5.39
C THR A 47 2.53 6.37 4.93
N SER A 48 3.12 5.17 4.88
CA SER A 48 4.56 4.96 4.64
C SER A 48 4.80 3.81 3.67
N GLN A 49 5.36 4.12 2.49
CA GLN A 49 5.82 3.13 1.51
C GLN A 49 7.00 2.31 2.06
N SER A 50 7.86 2.96 2.84
CA SER A 50 9.06 2.35 3.40
C SER A 50 8.72 1.31 4.47
N THR A 51 7.76 1.61 5.35
CA THR A 51 7.25 0.66 6.35
C THR A 51 6.56 -0.51 5.67
N ALA A 52 5.63 -0.25 4.74
CA ALA A 52 4.95 -1.32 4.00
C ALA A 52 5.91 -2.26 3.27
N THR A 53 6.96 -1.70 2.65
CA THR A 53 8.02 -2.49 2.01
C THR A 53 8.74 -3.37 3.01
N ARG A 54 9.24 -2.81 4.12
CA ARG A 54 9.99 -3.59 5.12
C ARG A 54 9.15 -4.66 5.79
N THR A 55 7.85 -4.42 5.95
CA THR A 55 6.95 -5.39 6.59
C THR A 55 6.54 -6.52 5.63
N ILE A 56 6.10 -6.19 4.41
CA ILE A 56 5.37 -7.14 3.56
C ILE A 56 6.25 -7.79 2.49
N VAL A 57 7.26 -7.10 1.96
CA VAL A 57 8.16 -7.66 0.93
C VAL A 57 8.88 -8.92 1.41
N PRO A 58 9.48 -8.97 2.62
CA PRO A 58 10.11 -10.20 3.11
C PRO A 58 9.15 -11.38 3.20
N ILE A 59 7.87 -11.15 3.51
CA ILE A 59 6.83 -12.18 3.58
C ILE A 59 6.54 -12.73 2.17
N GLY A 60 6.40 -11.85 1.17
CA GLY A 60 6.20 -12.25 -0.22
C GLY A 60 7.38 -13.06 -0.77
N LEU A 61 8.61 -12.65 -0.43
CA LEU A 61 9.83 -13.38 -0.80
C LEU A 61 9.90 -14.75 -0.12
N ALA A 62 9.60 -14.83 1.18
CA ALA A 62 9.58 -16.09 1.93
C ALA A 62 8.48 -17.06 1.45
N ALA A 63 7.36 -16.53 0.94
CA ALA A 63 6.30 -17.30 0.30
C ALA A 63 6.66 -17.78 -1.12
N GLY A 64 7.83 -17.40 -1.64
CA GLY A 64 8.30 -17.84 -2.96
C GLY A 64 7.63 -17.15 -4.14
N ILE A 65 7.06 -15.95 -3.97
CA ILE A 65 6.52 -15.19 -5.10
C ILE A 65 7.69 -14.86 -6.07
N PRO A 66 7.55 -15.14 -7.38
CA PRO A 66 8.55 -14.75 -8.37
C PRO A 66 8.85 -13.24 -8.32
N LEU A 67 10.13 -12.86 -8.42
CA LEU A 67 10.58 -11.47 -8.25
C LEU A 67 9.91 -10.50 -9.23
N GLY A 68 9.72 -10.91 -10.49
CA GLY A 68 9.00 -10.14 -11.48
C GLY A 68 7.57 -9.82 -11.05
N LEU A 69 6.81 -10.84 -10.65
CA LEU A 69 5.44 -10.68 -10.17
C LEU A 69 5.36 -9.86 -8.87
N LEU A 70 6.26 -10.13 -7.92
CA LEU A 70 6.34 -9.40 -6.65
C LEU A 70 6.59 -7.91 -6.88
N SER A 71 7.63 -7.56 -7.66
CA SER A 71 7.99 -6.17 -7.93
C SER A 71 6.89 -5.43 -8.70
N GLY A 72 6.26 -6.10 -9.66
CA GLY A 72 5.12 -5.56 -10.42
C GLY A 72 3.91 -5.23 -9.54
N MET A 73 3.56 -6.10 -8.60
CA MET A 73 2.48 -5.85 -7.64
C MET A 73 2.83 -4.79 -6.59
N TRP A 74 4.07 -4.81 -6.10
CA TRP A 74 4.56 -3.94 -5.03
C TRP A 74 4.45 -2.46 -5.37
N ALA A 75 4.85 -2.06 -6.58
CA ALA A 75 4.86 -0.65 -6.98
C ALA A 75 3.47 -0.01 -6.98
N GLY A 76 2.45 -0.73 -7.45
CA GLY A 76 1.07 -0.21 -7.49
C GLY A 76 0.40 -0.14 -6.11
N ALA A 77 0.77 -1.04 -5.21
CA ALA A 77 0.22 -1.07 -3.86
C ALA A 77 0.59 0.17 -3.01
N PHE A 78 1.66 0.90 -3.38
CA PHE A 78 2.05 2.14 -2.72
C PHE A 78 1.03 3.27 -2.81
N ALA A 79 0.11 3.21 -3.77
CA ALA A 79 -1.00 4.15 -3.87
C ALA A 79 -1.79 4.26 -2.54
N GLY A 80 -1.79 3.20 -1.72
CA GLY A 80 -2.45 3.19 -0.41
C GLY A 80 -2.10 4.37 0.51
N ILE A 81 -0.91 4.98 0.38
CA ILE A 81 -0.54 6.16 1.19
C ILE A 81 -1.43 7.39 0.94
N TYR A 82 -2.25 7.37 -0.11
CA TYR A 82 -3.16 8.45 -0.49
C TYR A 82 -4.64 8.09 -0.31
N LEU A 83 -4.96 6.86 0.13
CA LEU A 83 -6.35 6.42 0.20
C LEU A 83 -7.14 7.15 1.27
N LEU A 84 -6.51 7.45 2.41
CA LEU A 84 -7.12 8.23 3.49
C LEU A 84 -6.57 9.67 3.44
N PRO A 85 -7.36 10.68 3.85
CA PRO A 85 -6.97 12.08 3.79
C PRO A 85 -6.01 12.47 4.94
N THR A 86 -4.98 11.65 5.19
CA THR A 86 -4.01 11.81 6.28
C THR A 86 -2.60 12.13 5.79
N ASN A 87 -2.35 12.05 4.48
CA ASN A 87 -1.03 12.31 3.92
C ASN A 87 -0.73 13.82 3.85
N GLY A 88 0.45 14.21 4.34
CA GLY A 88 0.89 15.60 4.32
C GLY A 88 0.88 16.24 2.93
N SER A 89 1.16 15.48 1.87
CA SER A 89 1.13 16.01 0.50
C SER A 89 -0.28 16.31 0.02
N GLN A 90 -1.29 15.53 0.44
CA GLN A 90 -2.69 15.80 0.10
C GLN A 90 -3.19 17.05 0.81
N ILE A 91 -2.81 17.22 2.08
CA ILE A 91 -3.14 18.41 2.87
C ILE A 91 -2.51 19.66 2.24
N ALA A 92 -1.23 19.58 1.88
CA ALA A 92 -0.55 20.68 1.20
C ALA A 92 -1.19 21.00 -0.16
N ALA A 93 -1.51 19.99 -0.96
CA ALA A 93 -2.17 20.17 -2.26
C ALA A 93 -3.54 20.87 -2.13
N ALA A 94 -4.35 20.49 -1.15
CA ALA A 94 -5.63 21.15 -0.89
C ALA A 94 -5.44 22.61 -0.42
N ASN A 95 -4.43 22.89 0.41
CA ASN A 95 -4.14 24.24 0.90
C ASN A 95 -3.59 25.18 -0.17
N PHE A 96 -2.81 24.66 -1.12
CA PHE A 96 -2.25 25.46 -2.22
C PHE A 96 -3.20 25.65 -3.40
N ASP A 97 -4.30 24.90 -3.46
CA ASP A 97 -5.27 25.01 -4.55
C ASP A 97 -6.17 26.24 -4.38
N THR A 98 -5.85 27.31 -5.12
CA THR A 98 -6.64 28.55 -5.15
C THR A 98 -7.95 28.42 -5.94
N SER A 99 -8.13 27.37 -6.74
CA SER A 99 -9.37 27.12 -7.48
C SER A 99 -10.48 26.50 -6.62
N GLY A 100 -10.12 25.91 -5.48
CA GLY A 100 -11.05 25.21 -4.58
C GLY A 100 -11.57 23.87 -5.10
N THR A 101 -10.93 23.29 -6.12
CA THR A 101 -11.33 22.01 -6.73
C THR A 101 -10.76 20.79 -5.98
N THR A 102 -9.68 20.99 -5.22
CA THR A 102 -9.02 20.00 -4.37
C THR A 102 -9.56 20.08 -2.95
N LYS A 103 -10.26 19.02 -2.51
CA LYS A 103 -10.96 18.98 -1.24
C LYS A 103 -10.57 17.74 -0.45
N LEU A 104 -10.40 17.90 0.86
CA LEU A 104 -10.17 16.78 1.79
C LEU A 104 -11.48 16.19 2.34
N GLY A 105 -12.62 16.83 2.08
CA GLY A 105 -13.92 16.34 2.53
C GLY A 105 -14.10 16.37 4.04
N THR A 106 -15.07 15.59 4.52
CA THR A 106 -15.44 15.44 5.94
C THR A 106 -15.39 14.00 6.43
N LYS A 107 -15.32 13.05 5.49
CA LYS A 107 -15.29 11.60 5.68
C LYS A 107 -13.95 11.05 5.18
N LEU A 108 -13.76 9.75 5.36
CA LEU A 108 -12.53 9.07 4.91
C LEU A 108 -12.44 8.91 3.39
N VAL A 109 -13.55 9.07 2.65
CA VAL A 109 -13.64 8.71 1.22
C VAL A 109 -14.10 9.87 0.33
N ASP A 110 -14.56 10.98 0.90
CA ASP A 110 -15.16 12.12 0.18
C ASP A 110 -14.12 13.20 -0.16
N HIS A 111 -12.90 12.79 -0.53
CA HIS A 111 -11.82 13.69 -0.91
C HIS A 111 -11.38 13.48 -2.37
N SER A 112 -10.81 14.53 -2.97
CA SER A 112 -10.44 14.56 -4.40
C SER A 112 -9.44 13.48 -4.82
N PHE A 113 -8.76 12.83 -3.88
CA PHE A 113 -7.74 11.82 -4.15
C PHE A 113 -8.24 10.38 -4.08
N PHE A 114 -9.43 10.13 -3.53
CA PHE A 114 -9.89 8.76 -3.25
C PHE A 114 -9.99 7.90 -4.51
N ALA A 115 -10.78 8.36 -5.49
CA ALA A 115 -10.95 7.65 -6.76
C ALA A 115 -9.65 7.57 -7.58
N PRO A 116 -8.87 8.65 -7.78
CA PRO A 116 -7.56 8.56 -8.44
C PRO A 116 -6.61 7.54 -7.79
N THR A 117 -6.62 7.44 -6.45
CA THR A 117 -5.79 6.49 -5.72
C THR A 117 -6.16 5.04 -6.02
N LEU A 118 -7.47 4.72 -6.02
CA LEU A 118 -7.94 3.37 -6.34
C LEU A 118 -7.64 2.99 -7.78
N ILE A 119 -7.84 3.92 -8.72
CA ILE A 119 -7.50 3.71 -10.13
C ILE A 119 -6.01 3.41 -10.27
N LEU A 120 -5.15 4.28 -9.69
CA LEU A 120 -3.70 4.10 -9.70
C LEU A 120 -3.29 2.74 -9.13
N ALA A 121 -3.87 2.34 -8.00
CA ALA A 121 -3.57 1.07 -7.35
C ALA A 121 -3.90 -0.11 -8.27
N VAL A 122 -5.16 -0.18 -8.73
CA VAL A 122 -5.67 -1.30 -9.52
C VAL A 122 -4.95 -1.41 -10.85
N THR A 123 -4.77 -0.29 -11.58
CA THR A 123 -4.10 -0.32 -12.88
C THR A 123 -2.64 -0.71 -12.74
N THR A 124 -1.92 -0.12 -11.80
CA THR A 124 -0.48 -0.38 -11.65
C THR A 124 -0.21 -1.78 -11.13
N ILE A 125 -1.02 -2.29 -10.19
CA ILE A 125 -0.92 -3.68 -9.75
C ILE A 125 -1.24 -4.63 -10.91
N GLY A 126 -2.32 -4.40 -11.64
CA GLY A 126 -2.76 -5.28 -12.72
C GLY A 126 -1.74 -5.35 -13.87
N PHE A 127 -1.35 -4.19 -14.40
CA PHE A 127 -0.35 -4.15 -15.47
C PHE A 127 1.03 -4.55 -14.96
N GLY A 128 1.46 -4.10 -13.78
CA GLY A 128 2.74 -4.47 -13.20
C GLY A 128 2.86 -5.98 -12.99
N ALA A 129 1.82 -6.63 -12.46
CA ALA A 129 1.77 -8.09 -12.33
C ALA A 129 1.84 -8.78 -13.71
N LEU A 130 1.09 -8.29 -14.69
CA LEU A 130 1.14 -8.81 -16.06
C LEU A 130 2.54 -8.71 -16.65
N PHE A 131 3.18 -7.54 -16.54
CA PHE A 131 4.56 -7.33 -16.99
C PHE A 131 5.53 -8.28 -16.26
N GLY A 132 5.38 -8.41 -14.94
CA GLY A 132 6.20 -9.27 -14.11
C GLY A 132 6.11 -10.75 -14.47
N VAL A 133 4.92 -11.24 -14.86
CA VAL A 133 4.71 -12.63 -15.30
C VAL A 133 5.29 -12.86 -16.70
N LEU A 134 5.17 -11.89 -17.60
CA LEU A 134 5.58 -12.05 -19.00
C LEU A 134 7.08 -11.87 -19.22
N TRP A 135 7.73 -10.98 -18.46
CA TRP A 135 9.13 -10.59 -18.70
C TRP A 135 10.04 -10.64 -17.46
N GLY A 136 9.50 -10.97 -16.29
CA GLY A 136 10.25 -10.94 -15.02
C GLY A 136 10.84 -12.28 -14.57
N GLY A 137 11.14 -13.17 -15.53
CA GLY A 137 11.82 -14.45 -15.31
C GLY A 137 13.29 -14.31 -14.97
#